data_AF-A0A920S0Z2-F1
#
_entry.id   AF-A0A920S0Z2-F1
#
_cell.length_a   1.000
_cell.length_b   1.000
_cell.length_c   1.000
_cell.angle_alpha   90.00
_cell.angle_beta   90.00
_cell.angle_gamma   90.00
#
_symmetry.space_group_name_H-M   'P 1'
#
loop_
_entity.id
_entity.type
_entity.pdbx_description
1 polymer ?
#
loop_
_entity_poly.entity_id
_entity_poly.type
_entity_poly.pdbx_seq_one_letter_code
_entity_poly.pdbx_strand_id
1 'polypeptide(L)'
;MRSNGDKELLQSKCDRIKVEDGDILYHVTWGGGGWGDPFTREAERVAFDVDAGLVTREGAKKNYGSYSVKIVRLINQPQHN
;
A
#
# COMPACT_ATOMS: atom_id res chain seq x y z
N MET A 1 -13.82 2.03 -16.67
CA MET A 1 -13.75 1.12 -17.83
C MET A 1 -15.17 0.88 -18.26
N ARG A 2 -15.46 1.18 -19.51
CA ARG A 2 -16.78 1.00 -20.10
C ARG A 2 -17.02 -0.49 -20.33
N SER A 3 -18.29 -0.90 -20.36
CA SER A 3 -18.68 -2.30 -20.61
C SER A 3 -18.17 -2.85 -21.95
N ASN A 4 -17.90 -1.98 -22.94
CA ASN A 4 -17.30 -2.33 -24.22
C ASN A 4 -15.76 -2.51 -24.18
N GLY A 5 -15.12 -2.34 -23.01
CA GLY A 5 -13.68 -2.45 -22.82
C GLY A 5 -12.91 -1.13 -22.88
N ASP A 6 -13.55 -0.02 -23.29
CA ASP A 6 -12.88 1.27 -23.39
C ASP A 6 -12.46 1.80 -22.01
N LYS A 7 -11.30 2.45 -21.95
CA LYS A 7 -10.77 3.06 -20.73
C LYS A 7 -10.75 4.58 -20.88
N GLU A 8 -11.34 5.24 -19.89
CA GLU A 8 -11.39 6.68 -19.79
C GLU A 8 -10.82 7.09 -18.43
N LEU A 9 -9.92 8.08 -18.42
CA LEU A 9 -9.42 8.69 -17.20
C LEU A 9 -10.32 9.86 -16.83
N LEU A 10 -11.00 9.74 -15.70
CA LEU A 10 -11.85 10.81 -15.17
C LEU A 10 -11.03 11.81 -14.34
N GLN A 11 -11.47 13.06 -14.34
CA GLN A 11 -10.88 14.09 -13.47
C GLN A 11 -11.17 13.79 -11.99
N SER A 12 -10.29 14.27 -11.11
CA SER A 12 -10.33 13.99 -9.66
C SER A 12 -11.62 14.46 -8.97
N LYS A 13 -12.28 15.50 -9.51
CA LYS A 13 -13.60 15.97 -9.07
C LYS A 13 -14.46 16.17 -10.31
N CYS A 14 -15.31 15.21 -10.62
CA CYS A 14 -16.28 15.29 -11.70
C CYS A 14 -17.63 14.74 -11.22
N ASP A 15 -18.70 15.25 -11.81
CA ASP A 15 -20.08 14.88 -11.50
C ASP A 15 -20.86 14.63 -12.79
N ARG A 16 -22.04 14.00 -12.65
CA ARG A 16 -22.96 13.71 -13.77
C ARG A 16 -22.36 12.88 -14.92
N ILE A 17 -21.39 12.02 -14.63
CA ILE A 17 -20.87 11.04 -15.59
C ILE A 17 -21.93 9.95 -15.80
N LYS A 18 -22.40 9.80 -17.04
CA LYS A 18 -23.31 8.71 -17.40
C LYS A 18 -22.57 7.37 -17.30
N VAL A 19 -23.21 6.41 -16.63
CA VAL A 19 -22.75 5.02 -16.53
C VAL A 19 -23.84 4.11 -17.08
N GLU A 20 -23.41 3.02 -17.68
CA GLU A 20 -24.31 1.97 -18.17
C GLU A 20 -24.10 0.69 -17.34
N ASP A 21 -25.01 -0.27 -17.48
CA ASP A 21 -24.84 -1.58 -16.85
C ASP A 21 -23.53 -2.25 -17.32
N GLY A 22 -22.80 -2.85 -16.38
CA GLY A 22 -21.48 -3.44 -16.62
C GLY A 22 -20.30 -2.47 -16.68
N ASP A 23 -20.50 -1.15 -16.54
CA ASP A 23 -19.39 -0.20 -16.37
C ASP A 23 -18.66 -0.41 -15.02
N ILE A 24 -17.34 -0.26 -15.01
CA ILE A 24 -16.51 -0.38 -13.81
C ILE A 24 -15.84 0.94 -13.47
N LEU A 25 -16.15 1.48 -12.28
CA LEU A 25 -15.46 2.61 -11.68
C LEU A 25 -14.24 2.12 -10.89
N TYR A 26 -13.04 2.46 -11.37
CA TYR A 26 -11.81 2.24 -10.64
C TYR A 26 -11.40 3.52 -9.90
N HIS A 27 -11.64 3.55 -8.59
CA HIS A 27 -11.36 4.71 -7.76
C HIS A 27 -10.03 4.53 -7.01
N VAL A 28 -9.02 5.30 -7.41
CA VAL A 28 -7.75 5.38 -6.68
C VAL A 28 -7.82 6.58 -5.75
N THR A 29 -7.93 6.32 -4.46
CA THR A 29 -7.94 7.37 -3.44
C THR A 29 -6.52 7.87 -3.16
N TRP A 30 -6.40 9.13 -2.75
CA TRP A 30 -5.12 9.68 -2.31
C TRP A 30 -4.66 9.02 -1.00
N GLY A 31 -3.34 8.94 -0.81
CA GLY A 31 -2.73 8.61 0.48
C GLY A 31 -2.44 9.86 1.31
N GLY A 32 -1.93 9.66 2.53
CA GLY A 32 -1.33 10.74 3.32
C GLY A 32 0.03 11.18 2.76
N GLY A 33 0.47 12.40 3.11
CA GLY A 33 1.84 12.85 2.84
C GLY A 33 2.85 12.27 3.84
N GLY A 34 4.11 12.19 3.43
CA GLY A 34 5.23 11.81 4.32
C GLY A 34 5.73 13.00 5.14
N TRP A 35 6.48 12.72 6.20
CA TRP A 35 7.14 13.73 7.04
C TRP A 35 8.57 13.29 7.38
N GLY A 36 9.52 14.24 7.29
CA GLY A 36 10.94 14.01 7.57
C GLY A 36 11.70 13.35 6.41
N ASP A 37 12.96 12.99 6.67
CA ASP A 37 13.80 12.24 5.72
C ASP A 37 13.44 10.75 5.78
N PRO A 38 12.96 10.15 4.67
CA PRO A 38 12.64 8.72 4.61
C PRO A 38 13.77 7.78 5.05
N PHE A 39 15.04 8.13 4.81
CA PHE A 39 16.19 7.28 5.18
C PHE A 39 16.48 7.26 6.69
N THR A 40 15.82 8.14 7.45
CA THR A 40 15.94 8.19 8.92
C THR A 40 14.86 7.37 9.64
N ARG A 41 13.90 6.78 8.90
CA ARG A 41 12.84 5.96 9.50
C ARG A 41 13.42 4.65 10.04
N GLU A 42 12.98 4.26 11.23
CA GLU A 42 13.38 3.02 11.90
C GLU A 42 13.13 1.79 11.01
N ALA A 43 14.15 0.94 10.87
CA ALA A 43 14.11 -0.22 9.99
C ALA A 43 13.01 -1.22 10.38
N GLU A 44 12.75 -1.40 11.67
CA GLU A 44 11.68 -2.26 12.19
C GLU A 44 10.30 -1.78 11.77
N ARG A 45 10.10 -0.45 11.70
CA ARG A 45 8.84 0.13 11.21
C ARG A 45 8.66 -0.05 9.71
N VAL A 46 9.74 0.10 8.94
CA VAL A 46 9.71 -0.17 7.50
C VAL A 46 9.41 -1.65 7.22
N ALA A 47 10.01 -2.57 8.00
CA ALA A 47 9.71 -3.99 7.91
C ALA A 47 8.22 -4.28 8.17
N PHE A 48 7.66 -3.69 9.24
CA PHE A 48 6.24 -3.79 9.53
C PHE A 48 5.37 -3.26 8.38
N ASP A 49 5.70 -2.08 7.83
CA ASP A 49 4.94 -1.47 6.73
C ASP A 49 4.93 -2.38 5.48
N VAL A 50 6.02 -3.11 5.24
CA VAL A 50 6.13 -4.08 4.14
C VAL A 50 5.32 -5.34 4.42
N ASP A 51 5.42 -5.90 5.62
CA ASP A 51 4.68 -7.11 6.00
C ASP A 51 3.17 -6.85 6.08
N ALA A 52 2.77 -5.63 6.46
CA ALA A 52 1.38 -5.17 6.44
C ALA A 52 0.85 -4.82 5.04
N GLY A 53 1.70 -4.86 4.00
CA GLY A 53 1.31 -4.53 2.62
C GLY A 53 1.06 -3.04 2.36
N LEU A 54 1.47 -2.17 3.28
CA LEU A 54 1.37 -0.71 3.13
C LEU A 54 2.43 -0.16 2.17
N VAL A 55 3.58 -0.84 2.08
CA VAL A 55 4.68 -0.51 1.19
C VAL A 55 5.17 -1.77 0.48
N THR A 56 5.47 -1.68 -0.81
CA THR A 56 6.07 -2.81 -1.53
C THR A 56 7.54 -3.00 -1.15
N ARG A 57 8.08 -4.21 -1.24
CA ARG A 57 9.50 -4.47 -0.93
C ARG A 57 10.46 -3.57 -1.74
N GLU A 58 10.14 -3.36 -3.01
CA GLU A 58 10.90 -2.48 -3.91
C GLU A 58 10.76 -1.00 -3.51
N GLY A 59 9.54 -0.55 -3.19
CA GLY A 59 9.29 0.79 -2.69
C GLY A 59 10.03 1.06 -1.38
N ALA A 60 10.09 0.06 -0.50
CA ALA A 60 10.81 0.15 0.76
C ALA A 60 12.32 0.32 0.52
N LYS A 61 12.91 -0.51 -0.36
CA LYS A 61 14.34 -0.42 -0.72
C LYS A 61 14.71 0.93 -1.35
N LYS A 62 13.86 1.43 -2.26
CA LYS A 62 14.12 2.67 -2.99
C LYS A 62 13.99 3.92 -2.12
N ASN A 63 13.00 3.94 -1.23
CA ASN A 63 12.62 5.16 -0.50
C ASN A 63 13.13 5.20 0.93
N TYR A 64 13.36 4.06 1.59
CA TYR A 64 13.80 4.01 2.99
C TYR A 64 15.17 3.34 3.17
N GLY A 65 15.77 2.83 2.09
CA GLY A 65 17.02 2.09 2.13
C GLY A 65 16.85 0.63 2.55
N SER A 66 17.93 0.01 3.05
CA SER A 66 17.91 -1.38 3.51
C SER A 66 17.31 -1.50 4.90
N TYR A 67 16.24 -2.29 5.03
CA TYR A 67 15.62 -2.67 6.31
C TYR A 67 15.87 -4.16 6.56
N SER A 68 16.17 -4.53 7.80
CA SER A 68 16.42 -5.90 8.20
C SER A 68 15.35 -6.37 9.18
N VAL A 69 14.68 -7.46 8.86
CA VAL A 69 13.71 -8.09 9.77
C VAL A 69 14.49 -8.97 10.74
N LYS A 70 14.49 -8.65 12.03
CA LYS A 70 14.93 -9.60 13.06
C LYS A 70 13.83 -10.65 13.21
N ILE A 71 14.06 -11.84 12.68
CA ILE A 71 13.21 -13.01 12.98
C ILE A 71 13.49 -13.38 14.44
N VAL A 72 12.64 -12.91 15.36
CA VAL A 72 12.61 -13.44 16.72
C VAL A 72 11.84 -14.75 16.67
N ARG A 73 12.57 -15.86 16.60
CA ARG A 73 12.00 -17.20 16.83
C ARG A 73 11.53 -17.25 18.29
N LEU A 74 10.23 -17.12 18.53
CA LEU A 74 9.63 -17.55 19.79
C LEU A 74 9.69 -19.09 19.81
N ILE A 75 10.80 -19.64 20.29
CA ILE A 75 10.87 -21.03 20.72
C ILE A 75 10.42 -21.07 22.18
N ASN A 76 9.36 -21.85 22.43
CA ASN A 76 8.84 -22.28 23.73
C ASN A 76 8.18 -21.22 24.61
N GLN A 77 6.85 -21.12 24.49
CA GLN A 77 6.01 -20.97 25.69
C GLN A 77 5.29 -22.29 25.92
N PRO A 78 5.40 -22.89 27.13
CA PRO A 78 4.71 -24.14 27.44
C PRO A 78 3.21 -23.88 27.45
N GLN A 79 2.49 -24.63 26.62
CA GLN A 79 1.03 -24.68 26.67
C GLN A 79 0.65 -25.26 28.05
N HIS A 80 0.11 -24.41 28.92
CA HIS A 80 -0.36 -24.85 30.22
C HIS A 80 -1.67 -25.63 30.03
N ASN A 81 -1.71 -26.79 30.67
CA ASN A 81 -2.79 -27.79 30.69
C ASN A 81 -4.10 -27.23 31.23
#